data_AF-A0A1I8HX59-F1
#
_entry.id   AF-A0A1I8HX59-F1
#
_cell.length_a   1.000
_cell.length_b   1.000
_cell.length_c   1.000
_cell.angle_alpha   90.00
_cell.angle_beta   90.00
_cell.angle_gamma   90.00
#
_symmetry.space_group_name_H-M   'P 1'
#
loop_
_entity.id
_entity.type
_entity.pdbx_description
1 polymer ?
#
loop_
_entity_poly.entity_id
_entity_poly.type
_entity_poly.pdbx_seq_one_letter_code
_entity_poly.pdbx_strand_id
1 'polypeptide(L)'
;MLPRSRQERGKRMDHILCQAGHQLSEDSDFICQPCSAGTHRGITVNSKCQKCPPGSYSRAGAAACSKCWPGSFAASSGSASCQKCAKGSMAATDGLSSCTPCPAGSFISFSGSPACVQCPAGTSSKAGEAECSKCQPGHFSPAGAAACRPCPAGSYSAAGASACTSCPAGSFSAAGASACTRCPAGQFASSEGSKQCKACPPGSFSDAAGATECQQCDRNFALATKSGMTKCDLCPNGGATFGTTAATLNVSCWTSWPECERTIDNDVYSYGQALNKKFAKPSTPVHETYFHYKFDAPVHLRGYVVWGKYGCCLKSLTDYEIYVIHEGNPISCFYTVGKYYADKYYASHGGCDVDEVKDLKIIPKKDDAVNKIITVAEVAFYVY
;
A
#
# COMPACT_ATOMS: atom_id res chain seq x y z
N MET A 1 -109.13 19.52 62.67
CA MET A 1 -108.01 20.27 62.03
C MET A 1 -107.11 20.75 63.15
N LEU A 2 -105.80 20.52 63.26
CA LEU A 2 -104.74 19.79 62.53
C LEU A 2 -103.64 19.55 63.61
N PRO A 3 -102.82 18.48 63.52
CA PRO A 3 -101.89 18.09 64.57
C PRO A 3 -100.52 18.78 64.48
N ARG A 4 -99.78 18.70 65.58
CA ARG A 4 -98.43 19.22 65.87
C ARG A 4 -97.43 19.03 64.71
N SER A 5 -96.77 20.12 64.33
CA SER A 5 -95.70 20.16 63.34
C SER A 5 -94.47 19.38 63.81
N ARG A 6 -94.05 18.41 62.98
CA ARG A 6 -92.76 17.72 63.09
C ARG A 6 -91.64 18.74 62.89
N GLN A 7 -90.76 18.83 63.86
CA GLN A 7 -89.44 19.41 63.71
C GLN A 7 -88.60 18.46 62.84
N GLU A 8 -88.40 18.80 61.57
CA GLU A 8 -87.46 18.09 60.70
C GLU A 8 -86.03 18.32 61.24
N ARG A 9 -85.47 17.29 61.87
CA ARG A 9 -84.03 17.20 62.11
C ARG A 9 -83.34 17.17 60.74
N GLY A 10 -82.65 18.25 60.40
CA GLY A 10 -81.82 18.33 59.21
C GLY A 10 -80.89 17.13 59.14
N LYS A 11 -81.06 16.30 58.10
CA LYS A 11 -80.05 15.31 57.70
C LYS A 11 -78.79 16.09 57.36
N ARG A 12 -77.78 16.03 58.22
CA ARG A 12 -76.41 16.35 57.83
C ARG A 12 -76.04 15.35 56.73
N MET A 13 -76.06 15.79 55.48
CA MET A 13 -75.44 15.03 54.39
C MET A 13 -73.93 15.13 54.61
N ASP A 14 -73.39 14.23 55.43
CA ASP A 14 -71.95 14.02 55.52
C ASP A 14 -71.49 13.45 54.18
N HIS A 15 -71.10 14.33 53.26
CA HIS A 15 -70.41 13.93 52.04
C HIS A 15 -69.11 13.23 52.45
N ILE A 16 -69.07 11.90 52.34
CA ILE A 16 -67.85 11.12 52.60
C ILE A 16 -66.84 11.49 51.51
N LEU A 17 -65.97 12.43 51.83
CA LEU A 17 -64.91 12.87 50.95
C LEU A 17 -63.65 12.09 51.32
N CYS A 18 -63.34 11.05 50.54
CA CYS A 18 -62.03 10.43 50.63
C CYS A 18 -60.95 11.44 50.25
N GLN A 19 -59.84 11.44 50.99
CA GLN A 19 -58.66 12.26 50.70
C GLN A 19 -58.08 11.93 49.31
N ALA A 20 -57.19 12.81 48.81
CA ALA A 20 -56.46 12.54 47.58
C ALA A 20 -55.79 11.15 47.62
N GLY A 21 -55.77 10.49 46.47
CA GLY A 21 -55.23 9.14 46.34
C GLY A 21 -56.05 8.02 46.96
N HIS A 22 -57.27 8.29 47.48
CA HIS A 22 -58.16 7.28 48.05
C HIS A 22 -59.57 7.31 47.43
N GLN A 23 -60.16 6.14 47.15
CA GLN A 23 -61.54 5.97 46.65
C GLN A 23 -62.41 5.20 47.65
N LEU A 24 -63.74 5.30 47.51
CA LEU A 24 -64.67 4.47 48.29
C LEU A 24 -64.56 3.00 47.88
N SER A 25 -64.52 2.12 48.87
CA SER A 25 -64.59 0.66 48.67
C SER A 25 -65.89 0.26 47.98
N GLU A 26 -65.84 -0.64 46.99
CA GLU A 26 -67.04 -1.20 46.35
C GLU A 26 -67.73 -2.26 47.23
N ASP A 27 -67.01 -2.81 48.23
CA ASP A 27 -67.46 -3.92 49.07
C ASP A 27 -67.98 -3.49 50.46
N SER A 28 -67.91 -2.20 50.79
CA SER A 28 -68.32 -1.68 52.09
C SER A 28 -68.71 -0.22 52.00
N ASP A 29 -69.92 0.11 52.47
CA ASP A 29 -70.30 1.51 52.63
C ASP A 29 -69.37 2.17 53.67
N PHE A 30 -68.83 3.35 53.34
CA PHE A 30 -68.05 4.25 54.23
C PHE A 30 -66.54 3.98 54.45
N ILE A 31 -65.86 3.07 53.73
CA ILE A 31 -64.38 2.90 53.83
C ILE A 31 -63.64 3.52 52.64
N CYS A 32 -62.66 4.39 52.91
CA CYS A 32 -61.74 4.92 51.90
C CYS A 32 -60.51 4.01 51.75
N GLN A 33 -60.32 3.43 50.57
CA GLN A 33 -59.15 2.61 50.23
C GLN A 33 -58.17 3.39 49.33
N PRO A 34 -56.86 3.20 49.49
CA PRO A 34 -55.88 3.83 48.60
C PRO A 34 -56.04 3.32 47.18
N CYS A 35 -55.89 4.21 46.21
CA CYS A 35 -55.77 3.86 44.80
C CYS A 35 -54.62 2.86 44.61
N SER A 36 -54.83 1.82 43.81
CA SER A 36 -53.78 0.84 43.49
C SER A 36 -52.66 1.48 42.68
N ALA A 37 -51.47 0.88 42.69
CA ALA A 37 -50.33 1.39 41.91
C ALA A 37 -50.70 1.51 40.42
N GLY A 38 -50.24 2.59 39.79
CA GLY A 38 -50.61 2.97 38.43
C GLY A 38 -51.94 3.72 38.32
N THR A 39 -52.66 3.92 39.43
CA THR A 39 -53.84 4.80 39.47
C THR A 39 -53.63 5.99 40.40
N HIS A 40 -54.40 7.07 40.19
CA HIS A 40 -54.30 8.28 41.00
C HIS A 40 -55.68 8.93 41.21
N ARG A 41 -55.74 9.86 42.18
CA ARG A 41 -56.94 10.67 42.43
C ARG A 41 -56.60 12.03 43.05
N GLY A 42 -56.83 13.13 42.31
CA GLY A 42 -56.38 14.48 42.69
C GLY A 42 -57.29 15.28 43.63
N ILE A 43 -58.51 14.80 43.91
CA ILE A 43 -59.66 15.48 44.56
C ILE A 43 -60.57 16.20 43.57
N THR A 44 -61.72 15.59 43.31
CA THR A 44 -62.97 16.24 42.88
C THR A 44 -64.09 15.24 43.15
N VAL A 45 -65.28 15.76 43.41
CA VAL A 45 -66.45 15.03 43.91
C VAL A 45 -66.71 13.75 43.08
N ASN A 46 -66.77 12.61 43.76
CA ASN A 46 -67.23 11.31 43.25
C ASN A 46 -66.62 10.76 41.94
N SER A 47 -65.29 10.78 41.80
CA SER A 47 -64.58 10.09 40.71
C SER A 47 -63.73 8.92 41.27
N LYS A 48 -63.96 7.71 40.72
CA LYS A 48 -63.16 6.49 40.97
C LYS A 48 -61.69 6.71 40.63
N CYS A 49 -60.77 5.90 41.16
CA CYS A 49 -59.34 5.99 40.82
C CYS A 49 -59.12 5.91 39.31
N GLN A 50 -58.32 6.83 38.77
CA GLN A 50 -58.05 6.93 37.33
C GLN A 50 -56.67 6.34 37.01
N LYS A 51 -56.57 5.60 35.90
CA LYS A 51 -55.29 5.08 35.42
C LYS A 51 -54.37 6.22 35.02
N CYS A 52 -53.10 6.13 35.38
CA CYS A 52 -52.10 7.02 34.83
C CYS A 52 -52.03 6.89 33.31
N PRO A 53 -51.94 8.01 32.57
CA PRO A 53 -51.74 7.95 31.12
C PRO A 53 -50.36 7.35 30.79
N PRO A 54 -50.17 6.83 29.56
CA PRO A 54 -48.85 6.42 29.08
C PRO A 54 -47.81 7.53 29.28
N GLY A 55 -46.59 7.12 29.61
CA GLY A 55 -45.48 8.00 29.98
C GLY A 55 -45.49 8.46 31.44
N SER A 56 -46.48 8.06 32.23
CA SER A 56 -46.56 8.38 33.65
C SER A 56 -46.83 7.13 34.50
N TYR A 57 -46.47 7.21 35.78
CA TYR A 57 -46.64 6.15 36.76
C TYR A 57 -47.10 6.68 38.11
N SER A 58 -47.59 5.80 38.96
CA SER A 58 -47.87 6.12 40.35
C SER A 58 -47.67 4.92 41.28
N ARG A 59 -47.26 5.19 42.52
CA ARG A 59 -47.30 4.21 43.61
C ARG A 59 -48.71 4.15 44.20
N ALA A 60 -49.01 3.11 44.96
CA ALA A 60 -50.30 3.01 45.65
C ALA A 60 -50.55 4.25 46.54
N GLY A 61 -51.80 4.73 46.56
CA GLY A 61 -52.22 5.91 47.32
C GLY A 61 -51.83 7.27 46.71
N ALA A 62 -51.39 7.33 45.45
CA ALA A 62 -50.96 8.58 44.84
C ALA A 62 -52.11 9.55 44.50
N ALA A 63 -51.92 10.83 44.84
CA ALA A 63 -52.84 11.90 44.46
C ALA A 63 -52.77 12.24 42.96
N ALA A 64 -51.59 12.09 42.35
CA ALA A 64 -51.34 12.40 40.94
C ALA A 64 -50.33 11.43 40.33
N CYS A 65 -50.30 11.34 39.01
CA CYS A 65 -49.27 10.59 38.30
C CYS A 65 -47.98 11.40 38.20
N SER A 66 -46.85 10.70 38.35
CA SER A 66 -45.52 11.21 38.09
C SER A 66 -45.08 10.83 36.68
N LYS A 67 -44.48 11.76 35.94
CA LYS A 67 -43.88 11.44 34.64
C LYS A 67 -42.69 10.51 34.80
N CYS A 68 -42.44 9.69 33.77
CA CYS A 68 -41.18 8.96 33.66
C CYS A 68 -40.02 9.91 33.45
N TRP A 69 -38.89 9.64 34.11
CA TRP A 69 -37.68 10.46 34.00
C TRP A 69 -36.94 10.19 32.67
N PRO A 70 -36.09 11.11 32.19
CA PRO A 70 -35.27 10.87 31.01
C PRO A 70 -34.51 9.54 31.07
N GLY A 71 -34.48 8.81 29.95
CA GLY A 71 -33.97 7.44 29.87
C GLY A 71 -34.99 6.36 30.29
N SER A 72 -36.22 6.73 30.67
CA SER A 72 -37.28 5.78 31.03
C SER A 72 -38.62 6.10 30.36
N PHE A 73 -39.49 5.10 30.31
CA PHE A 73 -40.80 5.20 29.68
C PHE A 73 -41.85 4.36 30.41
N ALA A 74 -43.13 4.61 30.11
CA ALA A 74 -44.25 3.77 30.52
C ALA A 74 -45.22 3.58 29.35
N ALA A 75 -45.23 2.40 28.72
CA ALA A 75 -46.00 2.18 27.50
C ALA A 75 -47.52 2.12 27.72
N SER A 76 -47.93 1.55 28.85
CA SER A 76 -49.34 1.28 29.12
C SER A 76 -49.94 2.30 30.08
N SER A 77 -51.22 2.59 29.88
CA SER A 77 -52.00 3.27 30.92
C SER A 77 -52.08 2.40 32.17
N GLY A 78 -52.02 3.00 33.34
CA GLY A 78 -52.02 2.27 34.60
C GLY A 78 -50.65 1.73 35.03
N SER A 79 -49.55 2.28 34.52
CA SER A 79 -48.20 1.79 34.87
C SER A 79 -47.84 2.10 36.32
N ALA A 80 -47.43 1.07 37.08
CA ALA A 80 -47.01 1.23 38.47
C ALA A 80 -45.58 1.79 38.61
N SER A 81 -44.77 1.71 37.56
CA SER A 81 -43.37 2.16 37.52
C SER A 81 -42.92 2.45 36.09
N CYS A 82 -41.87 3.24 35.93
CA CYS A 82 -41.22 3.44 34.64
C CYS A 82 -40.19 2.34 34.34
N GLN A 83 -40.13 1.93 33.08
CA GLN A 83 -39.14 1.00 32.55
C GLN A 83 -37.99 1.79 31.93
N LYS A 84 -36.74 1.36 32.17
CA LYS A 84 -35.57 1.95 31.53
C LYS A 84 -35.55 1.60 30.04
N CYS A 85 -35.15 2.53 29.20
CA CYS A 85 -34.85 2.23 27.81
C CYS A 85 -33.72 1.20 27.73
N ALA A 86 -33.90 0.19 26.88
CA ALA A 86 -32.86 -0.80 26.62
C ALA A 86 -31.65 -0.15 25.93
N LYS A 87 -30.50 -0.84 25.94
CA LYS A 87 -29.31 -0.45 25.18
C LYS A 87 -29.69 -0.19 23.70
N GLY A 88 -29.01 0.79 23.09
CA GLY A 88 -29.32 1.25 21.74
C GLY A 88 -30.56 2.15 21.61
N SER A 89 -31.31 2.42 22.67
CA SER A 89 -32.47 3.33 22.66
C SER A 89 -32.43 4.33 23.81
N MET A 90 -33.06 5.49 23.62
CA MET A 90 -33.12 6.58 24.59
C MET A 90 -34.52 7.14 24.78
N ALA A 91 -34.69 7.87 25.88
CA ALA A 91 -35.83 8.75 26.14
C ALA A 91 -35.26 10.12 26.51
N ALA A 92 -35.29 11.08 25.57
CA ALA A 92 -34.63 12.37 25.72
C ALA A 92 -35.21 13.24 26.84
N THR A 93 -36.53 13.17 26.99
CA THR A 93 -37.31 14.02 27.88
C THR A 93 -38.13 13.16 28.84
N ASP A 94 -38.73 13.81 29.83
CA ASP A 94 -39.68 13.16 30.71
C ASP A 94 -40.99 12.77 30.00
N GLY A 95 -41.77 11.90 30.63
CA GLY A 95 -43.14 11.63 30.20
C GLY A 95 -43.30 10.79 28.93
N LEU A 96 -42.26 10.10 28.47
CA LEU A 96 -42.32 9.32 27.23
C LEU A 96 -43.01 7.97 27.43
N SER A 97 -43.86 7.59 26.48
CA SER A 97 -44.53 6.29 26.45
C SER A 97 -43.76 5.21 25.70
N SER A 98 -42.66 5.56 25.03
CA SER A 98 -41.77 4.62 24.35
C SER A 98 -40.35 5.19 24.25
N CYS A 99 -39.39 4.32 23.98
CA CYS A 99 -38.01 4.73 23.70
C CYS A 99 -37.79 4.89 22.21
N THR A 100 -36.92 5.82 21.84
CA THR A 100 -36.48 6.04 20.46
C THR A 100 -35.11 5.39 20.26
N PRO A 101 -34.92 4.56 19.22
CA PRO A 101 -33.61 4.02 18.87
C PRO A 101 -32.62 5.15 18.60
N CYS A 102 -31.35 4.94 18.92
CA CYS A 102 -30.31 5.87 18.51
C CYS A 102 -30.25 5.98 17.00
N PRO A 103 -30.02 7.20 16.45
CA PRO A 103 -29.77 7.35 15.03
C PRO A 103 -28.48 6.62 14.64
N ALA A 104 -28.37 6.24 13.37
CA ALA A 104 -27.15 5.62 12.85
C ALA A 104 -25.93 6.53 13.06
N GLY A 105 -24.78 5.92 13.37
CA GLY A 105 -23.57 6.64 13.78
C GLY A 105 -23.55 7.04 15.25
N SER A 106 -24.55 6.64 16.04
CA SER A 106 -24.57 6.77 17.49
C SER A 106 -24.98 5.46 18.16
N PHE A 107 -24.66 5.31 19.44
CA PHE A 107 -24.90 4.10 20.22
C PHE A 107 -25.19 4.43 21.70
N ILE A 108 -25.74 3.45 22.42
CA ILE A 108 -25.88 3.45 23.87
C ILE A 108 -25.55 2.05 24.39
N SER A 109 -24.52 1.94 25.23
CA SER A 109 -24.06 0.66 25.76
C SER A 109 -24.79 0.19 27.04
N PHE A 110 -25.55 1.06 27.70
CA PHE A 110 -26.24 0.76 28.96
C PHE A 110 -27.71 1.21 28.95
N SER A 111 -28.56 0.48 29.69
CA SER A 111 -29.98 0.83 29.79
C SER A 111 -30.20 2.11 30.58
N GLY A 112 -31.21 2.88 30.23
CA GLY A 112 -31.63 4.06 30.97
C GLY A 112 -30.90 5.34 30.60
N SER A 113 -30.16 5.36 29.48
CA SER A 113 -29.51 6.58 29.01
C SER A 113 -30.54 7.56 28.41
N PRO A 114 -30.48 8.84 28.76
CA PRO A 114 -31.33 9.86 28.15
C PRO A 114 -30.80 10.37 26.81
N ALA A 115 -29.57 10.01 26.41
CA ALA A 115 -28.92 10.52 25.21
C ALA A 115 -28.05 9.46 24.53
N CYS A 116 -27.95 9.57 23.20
CA CYS A 116 -27.05 8.75 22.39
C CYS A 116 -25.64 9.33 22.37
N VAL A 117 -24.65 8.46 22.29
CA VAL A 117 -23.24 8.81 22.15
C VAL A 117 -22.80 8.58 20.71
N GLN A 118 -22.10 9.54 20.10
CA GLN A 118 -21.59 9.37 18.75
C GLN A 118 -20.50 8.31 18.69
N CYS A 119 -20.47 7.55 17.59
CA CYS A 119 -19.37 6.64 17.32
C CYS A 119 -18.06 7.40 17.14
N PRO A 120 -16.95 6.97 17.76
CA PRO A 120 -15.63 7.56 17.51
C PRO A 120 -15.20 7.32 16.05
N ALA A 121 -14.31 8.17 15.55
CA ALA A 121 -13.76 8.00 14.21
C ALA A 121 -13.09 6.62 14.04
N GLY A 122 -13.20 6.04 12.85
CA GLY A 122 -12.78 4.67 12.57
C GLY A 122 -13.78 3.60 12.99
N THR A 123 -14.95 3.99 13.52
CA THR A 123 -16.07 3.09 13.82
C THR A 123 -17.37 3.58 13.20
N SER A 124 -18.37 2.71 13.12
CA SER A 124 -19.72 3.05 12.65
C SER A 124 -20.79 2.21 13.35
N SER A 125 -22.04 2.68 13.34
CA SER A 125 -23.17 1.94 13.87
C SER A 125 -24.43 2.16 13.02
N LYS A 126 -25.29 1.14 12.95
CA LYS A 126 -26.65 1.29 12.42
C LYS A 126 -27.55 1.91 13.51
N ALA A 127 -28.74 2.33 13.11
CA ALA A 127 -29.73 2.83 14.07
C ALA A 127 -30.09 1.74 15.09
N GLY A 128 -30.20 2.13 16.37
CA GLY A 128 -30.56 1.21 17.46
C GLY A 128 -29.43 0.32 17.98
N GLU A 129 -28.20 0.48 17.50
CA GLU A 129 -27.08 -0.34 17.95
C GLU A 129 -26.58 0.05 19.35
N ALA A 130 -26.12 -0.96 20.09
CA ALA A 130 -25.60 -0.79 21.44
C ALA A 130 -24.08 -0.53 21.49
N GLU A 131 -23.39 -0.66 20.36
CA GLU A 131 -21.95 -0.51 20.23
C GLU A 131 -21.58 -0.07 18.80
N CYS A 132 -20.42 0.57 18.64
CA CYS A 132 -19.86 0.91 17.35
C CYS A 132 -18.91 -0.19 16.85
N SER A 133 -19.07 -0.57 15.59
CA SER A 133 -18.20 -1.55 14.93
C SER A 133 -17.02 -0.85 14.25
N LYS A 134 -15.81 -1.39 14.44
CA LYS A 134 -14.60 -0.90 13.75
C LYS A 134 -14.72 -1.07 12.23
N CYS A 135 -14.22 -0.10 11.49
CA CYS A 135 -14.06 -0.25 10.05
C CYS A 135 -13.07 -1.37 9.73
N GLN A 136 -13.43 -2.20 8.75
CA GLN A 136 -12.54 -3.23 8.25
C GLN A 136 -11.34 -2.60 7.52
N PRO A 137 -10.21 -3.33 7.36
CA PRO A 137 -9.10 -2.86 6.54
C PRO A 137 -9.57 -2.40 5.15
N GLY A 138 -8.96 -1.33 4.64
CA GLY A 138 -9.35 -0.68 3.40
C GLY A 138 -10.61 0.19 3.49
N HIS A 139 -11.21 0.33 4.68
CA HIS A 139 -12.32 1.24 4.94
C HIS A 139 -12.01 2.21 6.08
N PHE A 140 -12.61 3.39 6.02
CA PHE A 140 -12.46 4.44 7.02
C PHE A 140 -13.81 5.08 7.39
N SER A 141 -13.85 5.78 8.52
CA SER A 141 -15.01 6.61 8.87
C SER A 141 -14.63 7.83 9.72
N PRO A 142 -15.25 9.00 9.49
CA PRO A 142 -15.21 10.09 10.46
C PRO A 142 -16.05 9.72 11.71
N ALA A 143 -15.93 10.52 12.77
CA ALA A 143 -16.80 10.38 13.93
C ALA A 143 -18.28 10.54 13.55
N GLY A 144 -19.17 9.78 14.20
CA GLY A 144 -20.61 9.83 13.95
C GLY A 144 -21.07 9.18 12.64
N ALA A 145 -20.23 8.37 11.99
CA ALA A 145 -20.59 7.75 10.72
C ALA A 145 -21.58 6.59 10.87
N ALA A 146 -22.62 6.59 10.05
CA ALA A 146 -23.58 5.49 9.95
C ALA A 146 -22.98 4.21 9.32
N ALA A 147 -21.92 4.36 8.51
CA ALA A 147 -21.23 3.26 7.86
C ALA A 147 -19.78 3.64 7.55
N CYS A 148 -18.92 2.62 7.51
CA CYS A 148 -17.56 2.74 7.00
C CYS A 148 -17.56 2.86 5.47
N ARG A 149 -16.67 3.69 4.94
CA ARG A 149 -16.53 3.94 3.49
C ARG A 149 -15.23 3.33 2.98
N PRO A 150 -15.20 2.75 1.77
CA PRO A 150 -13.95 2.23 1.20
C PRO A 150 -12.98 3.38 0.93
N CYS A 151 -11.69 3.10 1.06
CA CYS A 151 -10.66 4.01 0.60
C CYS A 151 -10.74 4.20 -0.91
N PRO A 152 -10.56 5.42 -1.42
CA PRO A 152 -10.47 5.63 -2.87
C PRO A 152 -9.22 4.93 -3.42
N ALA A 153 -9.24 4.61 -4.72
CA ALA A 153 -8.06 4.08 -5.41
C ALA A 153 -6.87 5.05 -5.27
N GLY A 154 -5.68 4.48 -5.09
CA GLY A 154 -4.46 5.22 -4.74
C GLY A 154 -4.30 5.49 -3.24
N SER A 155 -5.20 5.00 -2.39
CA SER A 155 -5.07 5.06 -0.94
C SER A 155 -5.39 3.72 -0.28
N TYR A 156 -4.99 3.58 0.98
CA TYR A 156 -5.23 2.37 1.78
C TYR A 156 -5.52 2.73 3.24
N SER A 157 -5.99 1.75 4.02
CA SER A 157 -6.15 1.91 5.46
C SER A 157 -6.08 0.59 6.21
N ALA A 158 -5.61 0.65 7.47
CA ALA A 158 -5.73 -0.44 8.42
C ALA A 158 -7.13 -0.49 9.04
N ALA A 159 -7.42 -1.54 9.80
CA ALA A 159 -8.67 -1.65 10.55
C ALA A 159 -8.82 -0.47 11.54
N GLY A 160 -10.02 0.10 11.62
CA GLY A 160 -10.33 1.19 12.53
C GLY A 160 -9.75 2.55 12.13
N ALA A 161 -9.41 2.76 10.86
CA ALA A 161 -8.86 4.03 10.41
C ALA A 161 -9.92 5.13 10.32
N SER A 162 -9.57 6.35 10.75
CA SER A 162 -10.42 7.54 10.62
C SER A 162 -10.30 8.22 9.24
N ALA A 163 -9.23 7.92 8.49
CA ALA A 163 -8.94 8.42 7.16
C ALA A 163 -8.08 7.42 6.38
N CYS A 164 -8.04 7.56 5.06
CA CYS A 164 -7.16 6.78 4.20
C CYS A 164 -5.78 7.43 4.07
N THR A 165 -4.75 6.61 3.91
CA THR A 165 -3.38 7.03 3.65
C THR A 165 -3.08 6.85 2.17
N SER A 166 -2.50 7.87 1.52
CA SER A 166 -2.07 7.77 0.12
C SER A 166 -0.98 6.72 -0.07
N CYS A 167 -1.01 6.02 -1.20
CA CYS A 167 0.10 5.16 -1.57
C CYS A 167 1.35 5.99 -1.86
N PRO A 168 2.53 5.59 -1.35
CA PRO A 168 3.78 6.27 -1.68
C PRO A 168 4.09 6.12 -3.18
N ALA A 169 4.94 7.00 -3.70
CA ALA A 169 5.48 6.85 -5.05
C ALA A 169 6.12 5.46 -5.23
N GLY A 170 6.04 4.92 -6.45
CA GLY A 170 6.44 3.56 -6.77
C GLY A 170 5.40 2.48 -6.39
N SER A 171 4.25 2.86 -5.83
CA SER A 171 3.17 1.92 -5.47
C SER A 171 1.80 2.44 -5.91
N PHE A 172 0.83 1.53 -5.97
CA PHE A 172 -0.56 1.82 -6.32
C PHE A 172 -1.54 1.02 -5.48
N SER A 173 -2.82 1.38 -5.51
CA SER A 173 -3.89 0.56 -4.93
C SER A 173 -5.22 0.74 -5.66
N ALA A 174 -6.03 -0.33 -5.66
CA ALA A 174 -7.44 -0.25 -6.04
C ALA A 174 -8.27 0.36 -4.90
N ALA A 175 -9.52 0.73 -5.19
CA ALA A 175 -10.45 1.19 -4.16
C ALA A 175 -10.71 0.08 -3.13
N GLY A 176 -10.79 0.43 -1.85
CA GLY A 176 -11.00 -0.51 -0.75
C GLY A 176 -9.77 -1.33 -0.36
N ALA A 177 -8.56 -0.96 -0.81
CA ALA A 177 -7.35 -1.70 -0.49
C ALA A 177 -6.90 -1.49 0.97
N SER A 178 -6.44 -2.55 1.61
CA SER A 178 -5.86 -2.51 2.96
C SER A 178 -4.37 -2.18 2.98
N ALA A 179 -3.70 -2.24 1.82
CA ALA A 179 -2.29 -1.90 1.64
C ALA A 179 -2.04 -1.47 0.18
N CYS A 180 -0.90 -0.82 -0.06
CA CYS A 180 -0.43 -0.51 -1.41
C CYS A 180 0.38 -1.65 -2.01
N THR A 181 0.26 -1.83 -3.31
CA THR A 181 1.02 -2.78 -4.11
C THR A 181 2.14 -2.03 -4.83
N ARG A 182 3.38 -2.52 -4.71
CA ARG A 182 4.50 -1.95 -5.46
C ARG A 182 4.32 -2.16 -6.96
N CYS A 183 4.74 -1.19 -7.77
CA CYS A 183 4.78 -1.37 -9.21
C CYS A 183 5.72 -2.52 -9.57
N PRO A 184 5.32 -3.49 -10.40
CA PRO A 184 6.22 -4.54 -10.85
C PRO A 184 7.33 -3.97 -11.75
N ALA A 185 8.39 -4.73 -11.96
CA ALA A 185 9.43 -4.39 -12.93
C ALA A 185 8.81 -4.11 -14.32
N GLY A 186 9.39 -3.16 -15.04
CA GLY A 186 8.87 -2.61 -16.29
C GLY A 186 7.75 -1.58 -16.11
N GLN A 187 7.33 -1.28 -14.88
CA GLN A 187 6.36 -0.24 -14.60
C GLN A 187 6.85 0.71 -13.49
N PHE A 188 6.23 1.88 -13.41
CA PHE A 188 6.55 2.90 -12.42
C PHE A 188 5.31 3.68 -11.98
N ALA A 189 5.44 4.37 -10.84
CA ALA A 189 4.47 5.35 -10.35
C ALA A 189 5.20 6.58 -9.81
N SER A 190 5.16 7.69 -10.54
CA SER A 190 5.94 8.90 -10.24
C SER A 190 5.43 9.72 -9.06
N SER A 191 4.20 9.48 -8.62
CA SER A 191 3.52 10.35 -7.66
C SER A 191 2.79 9.52 -6.61
N GLU A 192 2.69 10.08 -5.40
CA GLU A 192 1.83 9.53 -4.37
C GLU A 192 0.37 9.49 -4.83
N GLY A 193 -0.41 8.58 -4.26
CA GLY A 193 -1.83 8.47 -4.62
C GLY A 193 -2.08 7.79 -5.97
N SER A 194 -1.07 7.12 -6.54
CA SER A 194 -1.21 6.48 -7.84
C SER A 194 -2.24 5.35 -7.79
N LYS A 195 -3.21 5.39 -8.71
CA LYS A 195 -4.30 4.40 -8.80
C LYS A 195 -3.89 3.13 -9.55
N GLN A 196 -2.85 3.26 -10.37
CA GLN A 196 -2.28 2.20 -11.19
C GLN A 196 -0.82 2.56 -11.53
N CYS A 197 -0.02 1.56 -11.84
CA CYS A 197 1.30 1.76 -12.39
C CYS A 197 1.22 2.05 -13.89
N LYS A 198 2.20 2.80 -14.39
CA LYS A 198 2.39 3.09 -15.81
C LYS A 198 3.52 2.24 -16.33
N ALA A 199 3.37 1.64 -17.51
CA ALA A 199 4.46 0.97 -18.17
C ALA A 199 5.58 1.96 -18.51
N CYS A 200 6.84 1.50 -18.41
CA CYS A 200 7.97 2.30 -18.86
C CYS A 200 7.80 2.64 -20.34
N PRO A 201 7.93 3.92 -20.73
CA PRO A 201 7.77 4.31 -22.13
C PRO A 201 8.83 3.62 -23.00
N PRO A 202 8.55 3.46 -24.31
CA PRO A 202 9.51 2.94 -25.28
C PRO A 202 10.90 3.59 -25.16
N GLY A 203 11.95 2.77 -25.11
CA GLY A 203 13.33 3.24 -24.92
C GLY A 203 13.73 3.47 -23.46
N SER A 204 12.91 3.04 -22.49
CA SER A 204 13.24 3.06 -21.06
C SER A 204 12.82 1.77 -20.36
N PHE A 205 13.40 1.47 -19.20
CA PHE A 205 13.15 0.25 -18.45
C PHE A 205 13.14 0.45 -16.92
N SER A 206 12.60 -0.52 -16.19
CA SER A 206 12.83 -0.66 -14.73
C SER A 206 13.03 -2.13 -14.38
N ASP A 207 14.13 -2.44 -13.70
CA ASP A 207 14.54 -3.81 -13.39
C ASP A 207 14.00 -4.33 -12.03
N ALA A 208 13.57 -3.42 -11.16
CA ALA A 208 13.08 -3.72 -9.83
C ALA A 208 11.64 -3.25 -9.59
N ALA A 209 10.96 -3.91 -8.64
CA ALA A 209 9.65 -3.49 -8.18
C ALA A 209 9.74 -2.22 -7.31
N GLY A 210 8.74 -1.34 -7.42
CA GLY A 210 8.67 -0.10 -6.66
C GLY A 210 9.30 1.11 -7.33
N ALA A 211 9.55 1.06 -8.64
CA ALA A 211 10.18 2.16 -9.36
C ALA A 211 9.31 3.43 -9.38
N THR A 212 9.91 4.56 -9.06
CA THR A 212 9.28 5.90 -9.14
C THR A 212 9.48 6.54 -10.52
N GLU A 213 10.43 6.04 -11.30
CA GLU A 213 10.75 6.48 -12.65
C GLU A 213 11.39 5.34 -13.44
N CYS A 214 11.49 5.49 -14.76
CA CYS A 214 12.16 4.52 -15.63
C CYS A 214 13.54 5.02 -16.05
N GLN A 215 14.50 4.10 -16.10
CA GLN A 215 15.85 4.35 -16.58
C GLN A 215 15.85 4.38 -18.11
N GLN A 216 16.53 5.35 -18.71
CA GLN A 216 16.65 5.41 -20.17
C GLN A 216 17.56 4.29 -20.68
N CYS A 217 17.17 3.66 -21.79
CA CYS A 217 18.09 2.83 -22.55
C CYS A 217 19.13 3.73 -23.20
N ASP A 218 20.39 3.32 -23.10
CA ASP A 218 21.46 3.98 -23.83
C ASP A 218 21.23 3.79 -25.34
N ARG A 219 21.45 4.85 -26.13
CA ARG A 219 20.99 4.95 -27.54
C ARG A 219 21.68 3.95 -28.47
N ASN A 220 22.74 3.30 -28.00
CA ASN A 220 23.45 2.22 -28.70
C ASN A 220 22.81 0.83 -28.46
N PHE A 221 21.68 0.72 -27.72
CA PHE A 221 21.09 -0.54 -27.24
C PHE A 221 19.59 -0.75 -27.52
N ALA A 222 18.96 -0.07 -28.48
CA ALA A 222 17.52 -0.29 -28.71
C ALA A 222 17.16 -0.30 -30.20
N LEU A 223 17.02 -1.50 -30.77
CA LEU A 223 16.32 -1.72 -32.05
C LEU A 223 14.79 -1.83 -31.86
N ALA A 224 14.33 -2.26 -30.69
CA ALA A 224 12.91 -2.40 -30.37
C ALA A 224 12.54 -1.54 -29.18
N THR A 225 11.93 -0.38 -29.46
CA THR A 225 11.36 0.51 -28.45
C THR A 225 9.96 0.01 -28.09
N LYS A 226 9.88 -0.97 -27.18
CA LYS A 226 8.59 -1.47 -26.65
C LYS A 226 8.29 -0.86 -25.28
N SER A 227 7.01 -0.72 -24.95
CA SER A 227 6.58 -0.25 -23.64
C SER A 227 6.73 -1.38 -22.60
N GLY A 228 7.03 -1.04 -21.35
CA GLY A 228 7.06 -2.00 -20.24
C GLY A 228 8.33 -2.82 -20.12
N MET A 229 9.47 -2.32 -20.62
CA MET A 229 10.73 -3.07 -20.61
C MET A 229 11.27 -3.23 -19.18
N THR A 230 11.70 -4.45 -18.84
CA THR A 230 12.41 -4.72 -17.57
C THR A 230 13.93 -4.62 -17.71
N LYS A 231 14.42 -4.59 -18.96
CA LYS A 231 15.81 -4.40 -19.39
C LYS A 231 15.81 -3.94 -20.84
N CYS A 232 16.87 -3.30 -21.32
CA CYS A 232 17.00 -2.95 -22.74
C CYS A 232 17.25 -4.19 -23.61
N ASP A 233 16.60 -4.23 -24.79
CA ASP A 233 16.75 -5.31 -25.77
C ASP A 233 18.03 -5.09 -26.59
N LEU A 234 19.00 -5.99 -26.48
CA LEU A 234 20.25 -5.93 -27.25
C LEU A 234 20.00 -6.15 -28.75
N CYS A 235 20.83 -5.56 -29.62
CA CYS A 235 20.80 -5.84 -31.06
C CYS A 235 21.08 -7.33 -31.34
N PRO A 236 20.23 -8.03 -32.12
CA PRO A 236 20.61 -9.31 -32.70
C PRO A 236 21.77 -9.06 -33.67
N ASN A 237 22.91 -9.75 -33.51
CA ASN A 237 24.10 -9.70 -34.38
C ASN A 237 24.99 -8.45 -34.30
N GLY A 238 25.08 -7.78 -33.14
CA GLY A 238 26.02 -6.65 -32.99
C GLY A 238 27.48 -7.08 -32.91
N GLY A 239 28.09 -7.51 -34.02
CA GLY A 239 29.54 -7.54 -34.25
C GLY A 239 29.97 -6.30 -35.05
N ALA A 240 31.18 -5.79 -34.82
CA ALA A 240 31.67 -4.62 -35.55
C ALA A 240 31.89 -4.94 -37.04
N THR A 241 31.34 -4.12 -37.94
CA THR A 241 31.76 -4.08 -39.35
C THR A 241 32.71 -2.91 -39.56
N PHE A 242 33.88 -3.16 -40.15
CA PHE A 242 34.74 -2.13 -40.73
C PHE A 242 35.32 -2.63 -42.06
N GLY A 243 35.20 -1.82 -43.12
CA GLY A 243 36.05 -1.90 -44.32
C GLY A 243 35.49 -2.66 -45.53
N THR A 244 34.71 -1.94 -46.34
CA THR A 244 34.39 -2.13 -47.77
C THR A 244 34.23 -3.55 -48.36
N THR A 245 32.98 -3.84 -48.76
CA THR A 245 32.50 -4.91 -49.65
C THR A 245 32.58 -6.35 -49.13
N ALA A 246 31.45 -6.78 -48.56
CA ALA A 246 30.88 -8.13 -48.65
C ALA A 246 31.27 -9.24 -47.65
N ALA A 247 31.87 -8.96 -46.49
CA ALA A 247 31.96 -9.97 -45.43
C ALA A 247 31.63 -9.41 -44.03
N THR A 248 30.58 -9.96 -43.41
CA THR A 248 30.28 -9.76 -41.99
C THR A 248 31.19 -10.70 -41.19
N LEU A 249 32.23 -10.16 -40.55
CA LEU A 249 33.04 -10.96 -39.62
C LEU A 249 32.35 -10.97 -38.25
N ASN A 250 31.93 -12.15 -37.82
CA ASN A 250 31.35 -12.35 -36.50
C ASN A 250 32.46 -12.74 -35.51
N VAL A 251 32.49 -12.03 -34.39
CA VAL A 251 33.29 -12.40 -33.21
C VAL A 251 32.32 -13.00 -32.21
N SER A 252 32.35 -14.32 -32.01
CA SER A 252 31.39 -15.02 -31.16
C SER A 252 31.99 -15.40 -29.80
N CYS A 253 31.12 -15.37 -28.78
CA CYS A 253 31.33 -15.98 -27.48
C CYS A 253 30.70 -17.38 -27.48
N TRP A 254 31.46 -18.41 -27.06
CA TRP A 254 30.94 -19.78 -26.97
C TRP A 254 29.90 -19.93 -25.85
N THR A 255 28.77 -20.57 -26.14
CA THR A 255 27.62 -20.75 -25.23
C THR A 255 27.83 -21.77 -24.11
N SER A 256 28.98 -22.45 -24.07
CA SER A 256 29.29 -23.48 -23.08
C SER A 256 30.05 -22.97 -21.84
N TRP A 257 30.38 -21.67 -21.75
CA TRP A 257 31.11 -21.07 -20.63
C TRP A 257 30.44 -19.75 -20.18
N PRO A 258 29.97 -19.61 -18.93
CA PRO A 258 29.08 -18.51 -18.51
C PRO A 258 29.78 -17.16 -18.21
N GLU A 259 31.00 -16.92 -18.68
CA GLU A 259 31.81 -15.73 -18.30
C GLU A 259 32.28 -14.92 -19.52
N CYS A 260 31.36 -14.54 -20.42
CA CYS A 260 31.66 -13.48 -21.39
C CYS A 260 31.35 -12.10 -20.80
N GLU A 261 32.36 -11.23 -20.76
CA GLU A 261 32.24 -9.85 -20.28
C GLU A 261 32.48 -8.88 -21.43
N ARG A 262 31.68 -7.81 -21.47
CA ARG A 262 31.86 -6.73 -22.45
C ARG A 262 33.01 -5.82 -22.02
N THR A 263 33.77 -5.34 -23.00
CA THR A 263 34.66 -4.21 -22.83
C THR A 263 33.80 -2.95 -22.54
N ILE A 264 34.29 -2.07 -21.66
CA ILE A 264 33.47 -1.14 -20.85
C ILE A 264 33.09 0.21 -21.52
N ASP A 265 33.59 0.62 -22.69
CA ASP A 265 33.26 1.96 -23.26
C ASP A 265 32.41 2.04 -24.55
N ASN A 266 31.78 0.94 -24.96
CA ASN A 266 30.48 1.01 -25.67
C ASN A 266 30.42 1.77 -27.02
N ASP A 267 31.54 2.04 -27.70
CA ASP A 267 31.55 2.81 -28.97
C ASP A 267 31.92 1.97 -30.22
N VAL A 268 32.38 0.72 -30.05
CA VAL A 268 32.81 -0.25 -31.07
C VAL A 268 32.63 -1.68 -30.54
N TYR A 269 31.79 -2.44 -31.23
CA TYR A 269 31.37 -3.79 -30.86
C TYR A 269 32.51 -4.82 -30.92
N SER A 270 33.23 -4.95 -29.81
CA SER A 270 34.28 -5.94 -29.61
C SER A 270 33.95 -6.86 -28.43
N TYR A 271 33.80 -8.15 -28.71
CA TYR A 271 33.49 -9.16 -27.69
C TYR A 271 34.72 -10.01 -27.44
N GLY A 272 35.22 -9.98 -26.21
CA GLY A 272 36.26 -10.87 -25.72
C GLY A 272 35.75 -11.67 -24.53
N GLN A 273 36.18 -12.92 -24.40
CA GLN A 273 35.96 -13.74 -23.22
C GLN A 273 37.00 -13.38 -22.17
N ALA A 274 36.58 -12.92 -21.00
CA ALA A 274 37.47 -12.81 -19.85
C ALA A 274 37.64 -14.22 -19.27
N LEU A 275 38.80 -14.84 -19.46
CA LEU A 275 39.09 -16.16 -18.92
C LEU A 275 39.89 -15.98 -17.63
N ASN A 276 39.42 -16.60 -16.54
CA ASN A 276 39.93 -16.51 -15.16
C ASN A 276 39.76 -15.15 -14.45
N LYS A 277 38.52 -14.85 -14.03
CA LYS A 277 38.21 -13.75 -13.11
C LYS A 277 38.16 -14.23 -11.66
N LYS A 278 39.26 -14.74 -11.11
CA LYS A 278 39.36 -14.94 -9.66
C LYS A 278 40.02 -13.71 -9.04
N PHE A 279 39.31 -13.01 -8.16
CA PHE A 279 39.94 -12.16 -7.14
C PHE A 279 40.81 -13.07 -6.28
N ALA A 280 42.02 -13.33 -6.75
CA ALA A 280 42.94 -14.18 -6.07
C ALA A 280 43.61 -13.41 -4.95
N LYS A 281 43.62 -14.02 -3.77
CA LYS A 281 44.49 -13.54 -2.70
C LYS A 281 45.95 -13.58 -3.21
N PRO A 282 46.81 -12.63 -2.78
CA PRO A 282 48.20 -12.51 -3.23
C PRO A 282 49.07 -13.78 -3.10
N SER A 283 48.61 -14.78 -2.35
CA SER A 283 49.34 -16.00 -2.01
C SER A 283 49.10 -17.19 -2.95
N THR A 284 48.38 -17.02 -4.06
CA THR A 284 48.08 -18.15 -4.96
C THR A 284 49.02 -18.12 -6.19
N PRO A 285 49.66 -19.24 -6.57
CA PRO A 285 50.54 -19.27 -7.72
C PRO A 285 49.71 -19.25 -9.01
N VAL A 286 49.95 -18.24 -9.84
CA VAL A 286 49.39 -18.01 -11.19
C VAL A 286 47.89 -17.64 -11.22
N HIS A 287 47.61 -16.34 -11.15
CA HIS A 287 46.32 -15.78 -11.58
C HIS A 287 46.57 -14.73 -12.64
N GLU A 288 46.53 -15.14 -13.89
CA GLU A 288 46.57 -14.21 -15.03
C GLU A 288 45.13 -13.94 -15.46
N THR A 289 44.67 -12.69 -15.32
CA THR A 289 43.44 -12.24 -15.97
C THR A 289 43.77 -11.98 -17.44
N TYR A 290 42.99 -12.51 -18.39
CA TYR A 290 43.18 -12.22 -19.82
C TYR A 290 41.86 -12.10 -20.58
N PHE A 291 41.88 -11.33 -21.67
CA PHE A 291 40.79 -11.30 -22.65
C PHE A 291 41.12 -12.20 -23.83
N HIS A 292 40.15 -12.95 -24.33
CA HIS A 292 40.29 -13.87 -25.45
C HIS A 292 39.21 -13.64 -26.50
N TYR A 293 39.60 -13.25 -27.71
CA TYR A 293 38.74 -12.99 -28.85
C TYR A 293 38.84 -14.16 -29.82
N LYS A 294 37.69 -14.66 -30.29
CA LYS A 294 37.64 -15.77 -31.24
C LYS A 294 36.87 -15.35 -32.49
N PHE A 295 37.50 -15.51 -33.63
CA PHE A 295 36.89 -15.24 -34.93
C PHE A 295 36.14 -16.47 -35.43
N ASP A 296 34.95 -16.27 -35.99
CA ASP A 296 34.11 -17.35 -36.51
C ASP A 296 34.71 -18.03 -37.75
N ALA A 297 35.59 -17.32 -38.45
CA ALA A 297 36.44 -17.82 -39.52
C ALA A 297 37.88 -17.30 -39.31
N PRO A 298 38.91 -18.01 -39.79
CA PRO A 298 40.27 -17.48 -39.81
C PRO A 298 40.32 -16.15 -40.58
N VAL A 299 41.08 -15.18 -40.08
CA VAL A 299 41.22 -13.85 -40.68
C VAL A 299 42.67 -13.46 -40.90
N HIS A 300 42.91 -12.60 -41.89
CA HIS A 300 44.17 -11.90 -42.04
C HIS A 300 44.17 -10.65 -41.15
N LEU A 301 44.84 -10.71 -39.99
CA LEU A 301 44.94 -9.59 -39.07
C LEU A 301 46.07 -8.65 -39.52
N ARG A 302 45.78 -7.36 -39.69
CA ARG A 302 46.76 -6.31 -40.03
C ARG A 302 47.10 -5.36 -38.87
N GLY A 303 46.30 -5.37 -37.82
CA GLY A 303 46.53 -4.52 -36.67
C GLY A 303 45.34 -4.46 -35.71
N TYR A 304 45.48 -3.65 -34.68
CA TYR A 304 44.46 -3.48 -33.65
C TYR A 304 44.46 -2.08 -33.06
N VAL A 305 43.44 -1.72 -32.30
CA VAL A 305 43.38 -0.54 -31.44
C VAL A 305 42.81 -0.98 -30.10
N VAL A 306 43.35 -0.48 -28.98
CA VAL A 306 42.86 -0.81 -27.64
C VAL A 306 42.51 0.46 -26.90
N TRP A 307 41.36 0.47 -26.24
CA TRP A 307 40.92 1.59 -25.41
C TRP A 307 40.99 1.20 -23.94
N GLY A 308 41.41 2.14 -23.10
CA GLY A 308 41.46 1.97 -21.64
C GLY A 308 40.22 2.57 -20.98
N LYS A 309 39.80 2.02 -19.84
CA LYS A 309 38.60 2.50 -19.14
C LYS A 309 38.77 3.96 -18.66
N TYR A 310 37.83 4.83 -19.05
CA TYR A 310 37.77 6.24 -18.62
C TYR A 310 37.81 6.37 -17.09
N GLY A 311 38.71 7.22 -16.58
CA GLY A 311 38.87 7.49 -15.15
C GLY A 311 39.46 6.33 -14.31
N CYS A 312 40.02 5.29 -14.94
CA CYS A 312 40.58 4.11 -14.26
C CYS A 312 42.00 3.74 -14.77
N CYS A 313 42.50 2.57 -14.36
CA CYS A 313 43.92 2.24 -14.17
C CYS A 313 44.76 1.89 -15.41
N LEU A 314 44.28 2.00 -16.65
CA LEU A 314 45.12 1.71 -17.82
C LEU A 314 46.12 2.86 -18.00
N LYS A 315 47.37 2.66 -17.53
CA LYS A 315 48.43 3.69 -17.54
C LYS A 315 49.30 3.67 -18.80
N SER A 316 49.43 2.51 -19.45
CA SER A 316 50.24 2.33 -20.65
C SER A 316 49.93 1.01 -21.36
N LEU A 317 50.04 0.97 -22.70
CA LEU A 317 50.04 -0.28 -23.47
C LEU A 317 51.30 -1.13 -23.25
N THR A 318 52.37 -0.54 -22.72
CA THR A 318 53.59 -1.27 -22.35
C THR A 318 53.36 -2.30 -21.24
N ASP A 319 52.23 -2.20 -20.53
CA ASP A 319 51.87 -3.10 -19.44
C ASP A 319 51.07 -4.33 -19.91
N TYR A 320 50.80 -4.47 -21.22
CA TYR A 320 50.07 -5.59 -21.82
C TYR A 320 50.81 -6.22 -23.01
N GLU A 321 50.52 -7.49 -23.28
CA GLU A 321 50.95 -8.23 -24.46
C GLU A 321 49.75 -8.82 -25.18
N ILE A 322 49.76 -8.75 -26.51
CA ILE A 322 48.71 -9.30 -27.37
C ILE A 322 49.28 -10.47 -28.14
N TYR A 323 48.64 -11.62 -28.03
CA TYR A 323 48.99 -12.84 -28.75
C TYR A 323 47.91 -13.19 -29.75
N VAL A 324 48.30 -13.58 -30.96
CA VAL A 324 47.41 -14.28 -31.90
C VAL A 324 47.81 -15.75 -31.97
N ILE A 325 46.83 -16.61 -32.18
CA ILE A 325 47.08 -18.03 -32.42
C ILE A 325 47.02 -18.27 -33.92
N HIS A 326 48.18 -18.57 -34.51
CA HIS A 326 48.35 -18.96 -35.90
C HIS A 326 48.81 -20.43 -35.94
N GLU A 327 48.06 -21.29 -36.61
CA GLU A 327 48.36 -22.73 -36.70
C GLU A 327 48.61 -23.43 -35.33
N GLY A 328 47.99 -22.94 -34.26
CA GLY A 328 48.16 -23.45 -32.90
C GLY A 328 49.35 -22.89 -32.13
N ASN A 329 50.16 -22.02 -32.74
CA ASN A 329 51.30 -21.36 -32.11
C ASN A 329 50.97 -19.90 -31.73
N PRO A 330 51.29 -19.46 -30.50
CA PRO A 330 51.10 -18.08 -30.10
C PRO A 330 52.17 -17.17 -30.73
N ILE A 331 51.75 -16.14 -31.45
CA ILE A 331 52.61 -15.09 -32.01
C ILE A 331 52.33 -13.80 -31.24
N SER A 332 53.37 -13.21 -30.66
CA SER A 332 53.27 -11.91 -29.97
C SER A 332 53.16 -10.79 -31.00
N CYS A 333 52.04 -10.08 -30.98
CA CYS A 333 51.85 -8.84 -31.73
C CYS A 333 52.56 -7.70 -31.01
N PHE A 334 53.58 -7.10 -31.64
CA PHE A 334 54.20 -5.89 -31.10
C PHE A 334 53.29 -4.67 -31.32
N TYR A 335 53.53 -3.61 -30.56
CA TYR A 335 52.89 -2.31 -30.77
C TYR A 335 53.94 -1.33 -31.29
N THR A 336 53.58 -0.51 -32.27
CA THR A 336 54.35 0.68 -32.63
C THR A 336 53.78 1.85 -31.84
N VAL A 337 54.61 2.51 -31.02
CA VAL A 337 54.21 3.70 -30.26
C VAL A 337 53.97 4.85 -31.25
N GLY A 338 52.72 4.99 -31.71
CA GLY A 338 52.33 5.96 -32.73
C GLY A 338 51.03 6.66 -32.37
N LYS A 339 51.16 7.92 -31.94
CA LYS A 339 50.09 8.88 -31.56
C LYS A 339 49.32 8.52 -30.28
N TYR A 340 49.96 8.86 -29.15
CA TYR A 340 49.27 9.13 -27.89
C TYR A 340 48.41 10.39 -28.06
N TYR A 341 47.09 10.26 -27.93
CA TYR A 341 46.23 11.41 -27.67
C TYR A 341 46.05 11.49 -26.17
N ALA A 342 46.64 12.52 -25.56
CA ALA A 342 46.50 12.77 -24.14
C ALA A 342 45.01 12.70 -23.75
N ASP A 343 44.76 11.93 -22.71
CA ASP A 343 43.53 11.86 -21.93
C ASP A 343 42.41 10.93 -22.43
N LYS A 344 42.52 10.25 -23.59
CA LYS A 344 41.38 9.44 -24.07
C LYS A 344 41.66 8.13 -24.82
N TYR A 345 42.83 7.91 -25.44
CA TYR A 345 42.97 6.80 -26.41
C TYR A 345 44.36 6.15 -26.41
N TYR A 346 44.41 4.82 -26.42
CA TYR A 346 45.65 4.06 -26.59
C TYR A 346 45.71 3.43 -28.00
N ALA A 347 46.06 4.23 -29.00
CA ALA A 347 46.21 3.72 -30.35
C ALA A 347 47.49 2.88 -30.49
N SER A 348 47.37 1.64 -30.94
CA SER A 348 48.49 0.75 -31.27
C SER A 348 48.42 0.31 -32.71
N HIS A 349 48.86 1.16 -33.62
CA HIS A 349 48.91 0.78 -35.03
C HIS A 349 50.29 0.18 -35.35
N GLY A 350 50.33 -1.13 -35.55
CA GLY A 350 51.40 -1.80 -36.29
C GLY A 350 51.93 -3.07 -35.66
N GLY A 351 52.50 -3.95 -36.50
CA GLY A 351 53.33 -5.09 -36.11
C GLY A 351 52.63 -6.44 -36.01
N CYS A 352 51.31 -6.54 -36.23
CA CYS A 352 50.63 -7.83 -36.32
C CYS A 352 49.96 -7.97 -37.67
N ASP A 353 50.77 -8.37 -38.64
CA ASP A 353 50.36 -8.80 -39.97
C ASP A 353 50.48 -10.34 -39.99
N VAL A 354 49.36 -11.02 -39.69
CA VAL A 354 49.32 -12.47 -39.48
C VAL A 354 48.09 -13.03 -40.18
N ASP A 355 48.31 -14.00 -41.07
CA ASP A 355 47.27 -14.76 -41.74
C ASP A 355 46.63 -15.82 -40.84
N GLU A 356 45.44 -16.28 -41.23
CA GLU A 356 44.74 -17.40 -40.59
C GLU A 356 44.56 -17.29 -39.06
N VAL A 357 44.41 -16.08 -38.54
CA VAL A 357 44.19 -15.85 -37.11
C VAL A 357 42.79 -16.29 -36.74
N LYS A 358 42.68 -17.22 -35.78
CA LYS A 358 41.39 -17.71 -35.28
C LYS A 358 41.08 -17.23 -33.86
N ASP A 359 42.12 -17.02 -33.08
CA ASP A 359 42.03 -16.71 -31.66
C ASP A 359 43.08 -15.63 -31.31
N LEU A 360 42.72 -14.66 -30.46
CA LEU A 360 43.58 -13.56 -30.02
C LEU A 360 43.44 -13.34 -28.52
N LYS A 361 44.55 -13.24 -27.78
CA LYS A 361 44.60 -13.02 -26.33
C LYS A 361 45.25 -11.69 -25.98
N ILE A 362 44.72 -11.00 -24.98
CA ILE A 362 45.33 -9.82 -24.37
C ILE A 362 45.65 -10.17 -22.91
N ILE A 363 46.93 -10.12 -22.55
CA ILE A 363 47.43 -10.48 -21.22
C ILE A 363 48.27 -9.35 -20.61
N PRO A 364 48.48 -9.29 -19.28
CA PRO A 364 49.40 -8.34 -18.65
C PRO A 364 50.86 -8.75 -18.86
N LYS A 365 51.76 -7.79 -19.12
CA LYS A 365 53.19 -8.03 -19.38
C LYS A 365 54.04 -8.23 -18.11
N LYS A 366 53.65 -7.60 -17.00
CA LYS A 366 54.42 -7.65 -15.74
C LYS A 366 53.81 -8.65 -14.77
N ASP A 367 54.64 -9.52 -14.23
CA ASP A 367 54.29 -10.46 -13.17
C ASP A 367 54.26 -9.78 -11.79
N ASP A 368 53.66 -8.60 -11.71
CA ASP A 368 53.55 -7.83 -10.47
C ASP A 368 52.25 -8.24 -9.76
N ALA A 369 52.40 -8.98 -8.65
CA ALA A 369 51.30 -9.60 -7.89
C ALA A 369 50.25 -8.60 -7.37
N VAL A 370 50.51 -7.29 -7.46
CA VAL A 370 49.68 -6.23 -6.89
C VAL A 370 48.62 -5.70 -7.86
N ASN A 371 48.76 -5.85 -9.19
CA ASN A 371 47.84 -5.24 -10.16
C ASN A 371 47.53 -6.14 -11.37
N LYS A 372 46.99 -7.34 -11.15
CA LYS A 372 46.57 -8.28 -12.22
C LYS A 372 45.15 -8.03 -12.75
N ILE A 373 44.69 -6.77 -12.79
CA ILE A 373 43.37 -6.41 -13.33
C ILE A 373 43.57 -5.77 -14.70
N ILE A 374 43.12 -6.45 -15.76
CA ILE A 374 43.04 -5.84 -17.08
C ILE A 374 41.82 -4.93 -17.13
N THR A 375 42.02 -3.64 -17.40
CA THR A 375 40.94 -2.65 -17.56
C THR A 375 40.86 -2.15 -18.99
N VAL A 376 40.44 -3.03 -19.91
CA VAL A 376 40.21 -2.70 -21.33
C VAL A 376 38.75 -2.27 -21.52
N ALA A 377 38.58 -1.11 -22.17
CA ALA A 377 37.30 -0.51 -22.46
C ALA A 377 36.77 -0.91 -23.84
N GLU A 378 37.65 -1.16 -24.80
CA GLU A 378 37.29 -1.58 -26.15
C GLU A 378 38.52 -2.07 -26.93
N VAL A 379 38.31 -2.88 -27.97
CA VAL A 379 39.37 -3.34 -28.89
C VAL A 379 38.85 -3.40 -30.32
N ALA A 380 39.56 -2.84 -31.29
CA ALA A 380 39.20 -2.93 -32.70
C ALA A 380 40.27 -3.70 -33.44
N PHE A 381 39.88 -4.51 -34.42
CA PHE A 381 40.78 -5.31 -35.24
C PHE A 381 40.67 -4.85 -36.70
N TYR A 382 41.82 -4.72 -37.37
CA TYR A 382 41.89 -4.49 -38.81
C TYR A 382 42.12 -5.85 -39.48
N VAL A 383 41.11 -6.34 -40.19
CA VAL A 383 41.05 -7.71 -40.72
C VAL A 383 40.48 -7.72 -42.13
N TYR A 384 40.90 -8.67 -42.98
CA TYR A 384 40.37 -8.90 -44.33
C TYR A 384 39.99 -10.35 -44.55
#